data_AF-A0A9P3HAG2-F1
#
_entry.id   AF-A0A9P3HAG2-F1
#
_cell.length_a   1.000
_cell.length_b   1.000
_cell.length_c   1.000
_cell.angle_alpha   90.00
_cell.angle_beta   90.00
_cell.angle_gamma   90.00
#
_symmetry.space_group_name_H-M   'P 1'
#
loop_
_entity.id
_entity.type
_entity.pdbx_description
1 polymer ?
#
loop_
_entity_poly.entity_id
_entity_poly.type
_entity_poly.pdbx_seq_one_letter_code
_entity_poly.pdbx_strand_id
1 'polypeptide(L)' 'MVFQYIRRAAHSNPYIFTSFVVAAIGPVLVVAVPPLRESQGYVRPARVPDTYPLPNRARNPPSGYED' A
#
# COMPACT_ATOMS: atom_id res chain seq x y z
N MET A 1 -29.44 20.06 3.34
CA MET A 1 -29.59 19.25 4.57
C MET A 1 -28.23 18.76 5.11
N VAL A 2 -27.41 18.08 4.32
CA VAL A 2 -26.12 17.48 4.75
C VAL A 2 -25.04 18.48 5.17
N PHE A 3 -24.79 19.53 4.37
CA PHE A 3 -23.76 20.54 4.69
C PHE A 3 -24.01 21.25 6.03
N GLN A 4 -25.26 21.58 6.33
CA GLN A 4 -25.63 22.21 7.59
C GLN A 4 -25.44 21.28 8.80
N TYR A 5 -25.68 19.98 8.62
CA TYR A 5 -25.40 18.97 9.65
C TYR A 5 -23.90 18.86 9.94
N ILE A 6 -23.06 18.75 8.90
CA ILE A 6 -21.60 18.69 9.04
C ILE A 6 -21.08 19.95 9.73
N ARG A 7 -21.55 21.13 9.32
CA ARG A 7 -21.21 22.40 9.96
C ARG A 7 -21.57 22.42 11.45
N ARG A 8 -22.77 21.95 11.80
CA ARG A 8 -23.22 21.85 13.20
C ARG A 8 -22.41 20.83 13.99
N ALA A 9 -22.08 19.68 13.41
CA ALA A 9 -21.26 18.65 14.05
C ALA A 9 -19.86 19.18 14.36
N ALA A 10 -19.25 19.91 13.43
CA ALA A 10 -17.94 20.53 13.61
C ALA A 10 -17.90 21.56 14.77
N HIS A 11 -19.00 22.30 15.00
CA HIS A 11 -19.06 23.29 16.09
C HIS A 11 -19.51 22.70 17.43
N SER A 12 -20.48 21.77 17.43
CA SER A 12 -21.05 21.21 18.65
C SER A 12 -20.21 20.09 19.27
N ASN A 13 -19.55 19.28 18.43
CA ASN A 13 -18.75 18.13 18.86
C ASN A 13 -17.46 18.05 18.02
N PRO A 14 -16.54 19.03 18.18
CA PRO A 14 -15.37 19.14 17.31
C PRO A 14 -14.49 17.91 17.35
N TYR A 15 -14.34 17.26 18.51
CA TYR A 15 -13.50 16.08 18.70
C TYR A 15 -14.01 14.85 17.92
N ILE A 16 -15.33 14.63 17.87
CA ILE A 16 -15.93 13.54 17.08
C ILE A 16 -15.72 13.83 15.60
N PHE A 17 -16.04 15.05 15.18
CA PHE A 17 -15.94 15.46 13.78
C PHE A 17 -14.50 15.30 13.26
N THR A 18 -13.50 15.85 13.95
CA THR A 18 -12.11 15.76 13.53
C THR A 18 -11.57 14.34 13.55
N SER A 19 -11.98 13.51 14.52
CA SER A 19 -11.61 12.09 14.57
C SER A 19 -12.05 11.34 13.31
N PHE A 20 -13.31 11.53 12.88
CA PHE A 20 -13.81 10.91 11.66
C PHE A 20 -13.15 11.45 10.40
N VAL A 21 -12.87 12.76 10.33
CA VAL A 21 -12.16 13.35 9.19
C VAL A 21 -10.76 12.76 9.06
N VAL A 22 -9.99 12.71 10.15
CA VAL A 22 -8.64 12.11 10.14
C VAL A 22 -8.70 10.62 9.81
N ALA A 23 -9.65 9.89 10.38
CA ALA A 23 -9.86 8.49 10.06
C ALA A 23 -10.21 8.27 8.58
N ALA A 24 -11.01 9.14 7.97
CA ALA A 24 -11.39 9.05 6.56
C ALA A 24 -10.25 9.42 5.60
N ILE A 25 -9.37 10.35 5.97
CA ILE A 25 -8.22 10.76 5.15
C ILE A 25 -7.32 9.54 4.85
N GLY A 26 -7.07 8.66 5.82
CA GLY A 26 -6.21 7.48 5.65
C GLY A 26 -6.64 6.58 4.48
N PRO A 27 -7.84 5.98 4.52
CA PRO A 27 -8.35 5.13 3.44
C PRO A 27 -8.44 5.84 2.09
N VAL A 28 -8.82 7.13 2.07
CA VAL A 28 -8.86 7.92 0.84
C VAL A 28 -7.48 8.01 0.21
N LEU A 29 -6.44 8.29 1.00
CA LEU A 29 -5.06 8.34 0.50
C LEU A 29 -4.55 6.97 0.06
N VAL A 30 -4.89 5.88 0.77
CA VAL A 30 -4.51 4.52 0.38
C VAL A 30 -5.02 4.16 -1.01
N VAL A 31 -6.22 4.64 -1.38
CA VAL A 31 -6.81 4.37 -2.71
C VAL A 31 -6.33 5.38 -3.75
N ALA A 32 -6.25 6.67 -3.40
CA ALA A 32 -5.96 7.74 -4.37
C ALA A 32 -4.47 7.88 -4.72
N VAL A 33 -3.57 7.64 -3.78
CA VAL A 33 -2.13 7.89 -3.95
C VAL A 33 -1.42 6.87 -4.88
N PRO A 34 -1.70 5.56 -4.83
CA PRO A 34 -1.02 4.59 -5.70
C PRO A 34 -1.13 4.88 -7.20
N PRO A 35 -2.32 5.10 -7.80
CA PRO A 35 -2.43 5.38 -9.24
C PRO A 35 -1.75 6.70 -9.63
N LEU A 36 -1.81 7.72 -8.75
CA LEU A 36 -1.13 8.99 -8.98
C LEU A 36 0.40 8.80 -9.03
N ARG A 37 0.97 8.02 -8.11
CA ARG A 37 2.40 7.72 -8.11
C ARG A 37 2.82 6.92 -9.34
N GLU A 38 2.03 5.92 -9.74
CA GLU A 38 2.28 5.13 -10.95
C GLU A 38 2.30 6.00 -12.21
N SER A 39 1.39 6.97 -12.33
CA SER A 39 1.39 7.95 -13.44
C SER A 39 2.62 8.86 -13.47
N GLN A 40 3.28 9.06 -12.32
CA GLN A 40 4.52 9.84 -12.19
C GLN A 40 5.78 8.99 -12.43
N GLY A 41 5.62 7.74 -12.89
CA GLY A 41 6.74 6.84 -13.18
C GLY A 41 7.25 6.05 -11.97
N TYR A 42 6.54 6.08 -10.83
CA TYR A 42 6.87 5.20 -9.72
C TYR A 42 6.59 3.74 -10.10
N VAL A 43 7.61 2.88 -10.00
CA VAL A 43 7.50 1.43 -10.18
C VAL A 43 7.63 0.75 -8.84
N ARG A 44 6.71 -0.18 -8.53
CA ARG A 44 6.81 -0.99 -7.31
C ARG A 44 8.07 -1.86 -7.36
N PRO A 45 8.83 -1.95 -6.26
CA PRO A 45 9.99 -2.83 -6.20
C PRO A 45 9.58 -4.29 -6.40
N ALA A 46 10.47 -5.08 -7.02
CA ALA A 46 10.27 -6.52 -7.14
C ALA A 46 10.19 -7.16 -5.75
N ARG A 47 9.41 -8.25 -5.65
CA ARG A 47 9.25 -9.01 -4.42
C ARG A 47 10.58 -9.67 -4.04
N VAL A 48 11.00 -9.50 -2.79
CA VAL A 48 12.17 -10.19 -2.24
C VAL A 48 11.87 -11.69 -2.16
N PRO A 49 12.83 -12.59 -2.48
CA PRO A 49 12.63 -14.03 -2.29
C PRO A 49 12.42 -14.36 -0.81
N ASP A 50 11.31 -15.05 -0.48
CA ASP A 50 11.10 -15.55 0.89
C ASP A 50 11.97 -16.78 1.19
N THR A 51 12.38 -17.50 0.14
CA THR A 51 13.11 -18.77 0.21
C THR A 51 14.28 -18.77 -0.77
N TYR A 52 15.15 -19.77 -0.63
CA TYR A 52 16.21 -20.00 -1.61
C TYR A 52 15.60 -20.11 -3.02
N PRO A 53 16.05 -19.31 -4.00
CA PRO A 53 15.47 -19.28 -5.34
C PRO A 53 15.93 -20.52 -6.10
N LEU A 54 15.18 -21.62 -5.95
CA LEU A 54 15.48 -22.86 -6.67
C LEU A 54 15.14 -22.66 -8.16
N PRO A 55 16.10 -22.83 -9.08
CA PRO A 55 15.83 -22.72 -10.50
C PRO A 55 14.84 -23.82 -10.94
N ASN A 56 13.80 -23.45 -11.68
CA ASN A 56 12.87 -24.41 -12.28
C ASN A 56 13.47 -25.03 -13.55
N ARG A 57 14.51 -25.85 -13.37
CA ARG A 57 15.20 -26.57 -14.44
C ARG A 57 15.62 -27.96 -14.00
N ALA A 58 15.83 -28.87 -14.96
CA ALA A 58 16.41 -30.17 -14.69
C ALA A 58 17.86 -30.03 -14.15
N ARG A 59 18.27 -31.01 -13.34
CA ARG A 59 19.63 -31.06 -12.79
C ARG A 59 20.63 -31.26 -13.92
N ASN A 60 21.66 -30.41 -13.95
CA ASN A 60 22.87 -30.69 -14.72
C ASN A 60 23.90 -31.32 -13.78
N PRO A 61 24.50 -32.47 -14.16
CA PRO A 61 25.61 -33.04 -13.41
C PRO A 61 26.74 -32.00 -13.29
N PRO A 62 27.20 -31.67 -12.06
CA PRO A 62 28.39 -30.85 -11.88
C PRO A 62 29.65 -31.64 -12.29
N SER A 63 30.72 -30.93 -12.61
CA SER A 63 32.04 -31.51 -12.86
C SER A 63 33.09 -30.74 -12.04
N GLY A 64 34.07 -31.44 -11.48
CA GLY A 64 35.27 -30.82 -10.88
C GLY A 64 35.37 -30.93 -9.35
N TYR A 65 34.61 -31.85 -8.73
CA TYR A 65 34.67 -32.12 -7.29
C TYR A 65 34.59 -33.64 -7.00
N GLU A 66 35.23 -34.47 -7.82
CA GLU A 66 35.05 -35.93 -7.79
C GLU A 66 35.98 -36.68 -6.82
N ASP A 67 36.60 -35.94 -5.89
CA ASP A 67 37.56 -36.45 -4.90
C ASP A 67 36.89 -37.22 -3.74
#